data_AF-M2QHU1-F1
#
_entry.id   AF-M2QHU1-F1
#
_cell.length_a   1.000
_cell.length_b   1.000
_cell.length_c   1.000
_cell.angle_alpha   90.00
_cell.angle_beta   90.00
_cell.angle_gamma   90.00
#
_symmetry.space_group_name_H-M   'P 1'
#
loop_
_entity.id
_entity.type
_entity.pdbx_description
1 polymer ?
#
loop_
_entity_poly.entity_id
_entity_poly.type
_entity_poly.pdbx_seq_one_letter_code
_entity_poly.pdbx_strand_id
1 'polypeptide(L)'
;MERRPVLHAFAFFVLEQLLSKPALEQDFYFSALDWATSQFSQWLMAEFKALQLPPNDKLAGETGSQKVFASVARCWHSDLDKPGAVYEARKDLFQRAAPMLERRKNILQLQTSRHRTHVQQLQLDYKPEHRDRLLSGVQTVLVHRLPSPVAQKGVWVCDSQQIFDLWSEHCKKAPQPDTRRPRPVAQVVQDGSYQHIAEPGESARFVELAADGKERLVMLVIRNFCEHDPVLDWVDTTIKEQVDHRTNIRKEDTGSLAQVGWSAGSRSAPKFNWVRNLKSKSLAWEQVRSLDFRASSVFALLWNMAQNRLPEEVRQDFKAWLETSGIHRMTRETPGEEKGCYGIYDDPMRLLFRDVPMAPPGGVCAFNYSRPIHDEVQPHKWAFSWTTSRAAGFPDRPELNCRELDGLHFILACYGIKVKAARDTLVVWVPRDEHGTSLPNIAPIFLDPKQTANVPALQQGAAIVTSPRLMGVWHKYEKQVWSQEVEDAAQEEYALLGHGDE
;
A
#
# COMPACT_ATOMS: atom_id res chain seq x y z
N MET A 1 -9.49 -44.74 -26.12
CA MET A 1 -9.93 -45.17 -24.77
C MET A 1 -8.78 -45.31 -23.76
N GLU A 2 -7.50 -45.15 -24.12
CA GLU A 2 -6.36 -45.43 -23.23
C GLU A 2 -5.77 -44.22 -22.46
N ARG A 3 -6.32 -43.01 -22.57
CA ARG A 3 -5.80 -41.82 -21.84
C ARG A 3 -6.41 -41.60 -20.44
N ARG A 4 -7.46 -42.35 -20.06
CA ARG A 4 -8.18 -42.19 -18.79
C ARG A 4 -7.42 -42.68 -17.53
N PRO A 5 -6.60 -43.75 -17.57
CA PRO A 5 -5.88 -44.24 -16.38
C PRO A 5 -4.78 -43.29 -15.89
N VAL A 6 -4.08 -42.63 -16.82
CA VAL A 6 -2.95 -41.72 -16.51
C VAL A 6 -3.41 -40.46 -15.77
N LEU A 7 -4.60 -39.96 -16.09
CA LEU A 7 -5.18 -38.76 -15.46
C LEU A 7 -5.74 -39.05 -14.06
N HIS A 8 -6.32 -40.23 -13.83
CA HIS A 8 -6.71 -40.66 -12.49
C HIS A 8 -5.49 -40.86 -11.59
N ALA A 9 -4.40 -41.43 -12.12
CA ALA A 9 -3.14 -41.56 -11.41
C ALA A 9 -2.50 -40.20 -11.10
N PHE A 10 -2.59 -39.22 -12.03
CA PHE A 10 -2.10 -37.86 -11.82
C PHE A 10 -2.89 -37.11 -10.74
N ALA A 11 -4.23 -37.20 -10.75
CA ALA A 11 -5.07 -36.63 -9.70
C ALA A 11 -4.79 -37.28 -8.33
N PHE A 12 -4.57 -38.60 -8.30
CA PHE A 12 -4.14 -39.33 -7.09
C PHE A 12 -2.78 -38.84 -6.59
N PHE A 13 -1.79 -38.74 -7.47
CA PHE A 13 -0.43 -38.28 -7.15
C PHE A 13 -0.43 -36.85 -6.61
N VAL A 14 -1.18 -35.93 -7.21
CA VAL A 14 -1.30 -34.55 -6.74
C VAL A 14 -1.97 -34.49 -5.36
N LEU A 15 -3.03 -35.27 -5.12
CA LEU A 15 -3.66 -35.37 -3.81
C LEU A 15 -2.74 -35.98 -2.75
N GLU A 16 -1.99 -37.03 -3.07
CA GLU A 16 -1.08 -37.70 -2.15
C GLU A 16 0.12 -36.83 -1.75
N GLN A 17 0.70 -36.10 -2.70
CA GLN A 17 1.78 -35.13 -2.45
C GLN A 17 1.32 -33.94 -1.59
N LEU A 18 0.05 -33.54 -1.71
CA LEU A 18 -0.53 -32.47 -0.88
C LEU A 18 -0.80 -32.93 0.56
N LEU A 19 -1.05 -34.23 0.77
CA LEU A 19 -1.38 -34.81 2.08
C LEU A 19 -0.16 -35.10 2.96
N SER A 20 1.06 -35.15 2.38
CA SER A 20 2.30 -35.48 3.10
C SER A 20 3.12 -34.27 3.57
N LYS A 21 2.69 -33.04 3.23
CA LYS A 21 3.46 -31.80 3.44
C LYS A 21 3.00 -31.00 4.67
N PRO A 22 3.91 -30.37 5.44
CA PRO A 22 3.57 -29.52 6.58
C PRO A 22 2.76 -28.27 6.16
N ALA A 23 1.91 -27.78 7.08
CA ALA A 23 0.96 -26.68 6.82
C ALA A 23 1.57 -25.38 6.26
N LEU A 24 2.86 -25.10 6.55
CA LEU A 24 3.57 -23.91 6.07
C LEU A 24 3.99 -23.97 4.59
N GLU A 25 4.05 -25.15 3.97
CA GLU A 25 4.38 -25.31 2.53
C GLU A 25 3.13 -25.36 1.63
N GLN A 26 1.92 -25.44 2.22
CA GLN A 26 0.66 -25.53 1.46
C GLN A 26 0.32 -24.22 0.72
N ASP A 27 0.85 -23.09 1.17
CA ASP A 27 0.58 -21.76 0.61
C ASP A 27 1.08 -21.55 -0.82
N PHE A 28 2.19 -22.20 -1.20
CA PHE A 28 2.70 -22.17 -2.57
C PHE A 28 1.87 -23.08 -3.51
N TYR A 29 1.38 -24.20 -2.96
CA TYR A 29 0.57 -25.18 -3.70
C TYR A 29 -0.87 -24.72 -3.97
N PHE A 30 -1.43 -23.77 -3.20
CA PHE A 30 -2.79 -23.27 -3.46
C PHE A 30 -2.91 -22.55 -4.81
N SER A 31 -1.83 -21.93 -5.30
CA SER A 31 -1.78 -21.35 -6.65
C SER A 31 -1.82 -22.43 -7.74
N ALA A 32 -1.10 -23.54 -7.51
CA ALA A 32 -1.10 -24.71 -8.37
C ALA A 32 -2.45 -25.46 -8.31
N LEU A 33 -3.13 -25.44 -7.16
CA LEU A 33 -4.46 -26.01 -6.98
C LEU A 33 -5.54 -25.18 -7.70
N ASP A 34 -5.50 -23.85 -7.63
CA ASP A 34 -6.39 -22.95 -8.38
C ASP A 34 -6.15 -23.10 -9.90
N TRP A 35 -4.89 -23.24 -10.33
CA TRP A 35 -4.56 -23.54 -11.73
C TRP A 35 -5.06 -24.94 -12.14
N ALA A 36 -4.79 -25.97 -11.35
CA ALA A 36 -5.19 -27.35 -11.66
C ALA A 36 -6.72 -27.52 -11.63
N THR A 37 -7.43 -26.87 -10.71
CA THR A 37 -8.90 -26.88 -10.67
C THR A 37 -9.52 -26.04 -11.78
N SER A 38 -8.87 -24.95 -12.21
CA SER A 38 -9.27 -24.19 -13.40
C SER A 38 -9.09 -25.01 -14.67
N GLN A 39 -7.93 -25.66 -14.86
CA GLN A 39 -7.66 -26.52 -16.02
C GLN A 39 -8.59 -27.75 -16.04
N PHE A 40 -8.82 -28.37 -14.88
CA PHE A 40 -9.75 -29.48 -14.74
C PHE A 40 -11.20 -29.05 -15.04
N SER A 41 -11.62 -27.88 -14.57
CA SER A 41 -12.96 -27.33 -14.87
C SER A 41 -13.12 -26.96 -16.34
N GLN A 42 -12.10 -26.34 -16.97
CA GLN A 42 -12.14 -26.01 -18.40
C GLN A 42 -12.20 -27.25 -19.28
N TRP A 43 -11.44 -28.30 -18.93
CA TRP A 43 -11.49 -29.59 -19.61
C TRP A 43 -12.86 -30.27 -19.45
N LEU A 44 -13.42 -30.29 -18.23
CA LEU A 44 -14.77 -30.81 -17.97
C LEU A 44 -15.83 -30.08 -18.81
N MET A 45 -15.74 -28.75 -18.89
CA MET A 45 -16.68 -27.94 -19.69
C MET A 45 -16.52 -28.16 -21.19
N ALA A 46 -15.31 -28.45 -21.68
CA ALA A 46 -15.07 -28.82 -23.08
C ALA A 46 -15.66 -30.20 -23.43
N GLU A 47 -15.53 -31.18 -22.54
CA GLU A 47 -16.16 -32.50 -22.68
C GLU A 47 -17.69 -32.41 -22.61
N PHE A 48 -18.25 -31.60 -21.71
CA PHE A 48 -19.70 -31.34 -21.67
C PHE A 48 -20.23 -30.67 -22.95
N LYS A 49 -19.46 -29.75 -23.54
CA LYS A 49 -19.80 -29.13 -24.85
C LYS A 49 -19.77 -30.15 -25.98
N ALA A 50 -18.83 -31.09 -25.95
CA ALA A 50 -18.71 -32.16 -26.93
C ALA A 50 -19.86 -33.18 -26.84
N LEU A 51 -20.50 -33.32 -25.67
CA LEU A 51 -21.56 -34.29 -25.39
C LEU A 51 -22.99 -33.83 -25.74
N GLN A 52 -23.18 -32.64 -26.35
CA GLN A 52 -24.49 -32.10 -26.79
C GLN A 52 -25.65 -32.31 -25.79
N LEU A 53 -25.44 -32.04 -24.50
CA LEU A 53 -26.53 -32.06 -23.52
C LEU A 53 -27.27 -30.70 -23.51
N PRO A 54 -28.61 -30.69 -23.41
CA PRO A 54 -29.39 -29.46 -23.52
C PRO A 54 -29.19 -28.56 -22.29
N PRO A 55 -29.16 -27.22 -22.48
CA PRO A 55 -29.05 -26.28 -21.37
C PRO A 55 -30.34 -26.29 -20.54
N ASN A 56 -30.23 -26.23 -19.22
CA ASN A 56 -31.39 -26.15 -18.34
C ASN A 56 -31.32 -24.89 -17.46
N ASP A 57 -32.27 -23.98 -17.67
CA ASP A 57 -32.30 -22.58 -17.22
C ASP A 57 -32.69 -22.36 -15.74
N LYS A 58 -32.42 -23.29 -14.83
CA LYS A 58 -32.90 -23.20 -13.43
C LYS A 58 -31.85 -22.89 -12.35
N LEU A 59 -30.72 -22.29 -12.69
CA LEU A 59 -29.68 -21.91 -11.69
C LEU A 59 -29.25 -20.45 -11.82
N ALA A 60 -30.20 -19.53 -11.75
CA ALA A 60 -29.92 -18.11 -11.56
C ALA A 60 -29.63 -17.85 -10.07
N GLY A 61 -28.35 -17.64 -9.72
CA GLY A 61 -27.92 -17.23 -8.37
C GLY A 61 -26.65 -17.90 -7.82
N GLU A 62 -26.24 -19.04 -8.39
CA GLU A 62 -25.06 -19.78 -7.90
C GLU A 62 -23.76 -19.34 -8.60
N THR A 63 -22.65 -19.32 -7.85
CA THR A 63 -21.32 -19.05 -8.40
C THR A 63 -20.88 -20.18 -9.35
N GLY A 64 -20.01 -19.89 -10.32
CA GLY A 64 -19.57 -20.88 -11.33
C GLY A 64 -18.99 -22.16 -10.72
N SER A 65 -18.33 -22.06 -9.56
CA SER A 65 -17.83 -23.22 -8.82
C SER A 65 -18.94 -24.12 -8.26
N GLN A 66 -20.01 -23.56 -7.69
CA GLN A 66 -21.15 -24.31 -7.15
C GLN A 66 -21.88 -25.11 -8.24
N LYS A 67 -22.02 -24.52 -9.45
CA LYS A 67 -22.60 -25.19 -10.61
C LYS A 67 -21.77 -26.37 -11.11
N VAL A 68 -20.43 -26.22 -11.12
CA VAL A 68 -19.50 -27.30 -11.46
C VAL A 68 -19.58 -28.42 -10.42
N PHE A 69 -19.62 -28.10 -9.12
CA PHE A 69 -19.79 -29.10 -8.06
C PHE A 69 -21.09 -29.88 -8.18
N ALA A 70 -22.22 -29.20 -8.42
CA ALA A 70 -23.52 -29.85 -8.60
C ALA A 70 -23.60 -30.66 -9.90
N SER A 71 -22.89 -30.26 -10.96
CA SER A 71 -22.85 -30.99 -12.23
C SER A 71 -21.97 -32.24 -12.15
N VAL A 72 -20.78 -32.13 -11.53
CA VAL A 72 -19.88 -33.28 -11.28
C VAL A 72 -20.57 -34.31 -10.39
N ALA A 73 -21.25 -33.88 -9.32
CA ALA A 73 -22.01 -34.80 -8.46
C ALA A 73 -23.13 -35.55 -9.22
N ARG A 74 -23.82 -34.87 -10.15
CA ARG A 74 -24.91 -35.47 -10.95
C ARG A 74 -24.42 -36.41 -12.05
N CYS A 75 -23.39 -36.03 -12.80
CA CYS A 75 -22.83 -36.90 -13.85
C CYS A 75 -22.07 -38.11 -13.29
N TRP A 76 -21.63 -38.06 -12.03
CA TRP A 76 -21.03 -39.22 -11.37
C TRP A 76 -22.09 -40.22 -10.86
N HIS A 77 -23.33 -39.79 -10.63
CA HIS A 77 -24.45 -40.66 -10.25
C HIS A 77 -25.09 -41.41 -11.42
N SER A 78 -24.88 -41.00 -12.67
CA SER A 78 -25.51 -41.66 -13.83
C SER A 78 -24.81 -42.94 -14.32
N ASP A 79 -23.66 -43.31 -13.75
CA ASP A 79 -22.82 -44.45 -14.16
C ASP A 79 -22.83 -45.63 -13.13
N LEU A 80 -23.90 -45.73 -12.33
CA LEU A 80 -24.02 -46.66 -11.18
C LEU A 80 -24.20 -48.15 -11.54
N ASP A 81 -24.31 -48.52 -12.81
CA ASP A 81 -24.72 -49.87 -13.24
C ASP A 81 -23.56 -50.84 -13.60
N LYS A 82 -22.33 -50.66 -13.07
CA LYS A 82 -21.22 -51.61 -13.29
C LYS A 82 -20.62 -52.18 -11.99
N PRO A 83 -20.16 -53.46 -11.98
CA PRO A 83 -20.08 -54.27 -10.76
C PRO A 83 -18.89 -53.94 -9.85
N GLY A 84 -19.19 -53.79 -8.55
CA GLY A 84 -18.33 -54.17 -7.42
C GLY A 84 -17.19 -53.23 -7.04
N ALA A 85 -15.99 -53.47 -7.57
CA ALA A 85 -14.76 -52.90 -7.02
C ALA A 85 -14.54 -51.41 -7.35
N VAL A 86 -14.92 -50.99 -8.57
CA VAL A 86 -14.78 -49.59 -9.01
C VAL A 86 -15.81 -48.71 -8.31
N TYR A 87 -17.01 -49.24 -8.03
CA TYR A 87 -18.05 -48.54 -7.29
C TYR A 87 -17.62 -48.29 -5.83
N GLU A 88 -17.16 -49.32 -5.12
CA GLU A 88 -16.73 -49.18 -3.72
C GLU A 88 -15.47 -48.29 -3.58
N ALA A 89 -14.50 -48.39 -4.50
CA ALA A 89 -13.34 -47.50 -4.50
C ALA A 89 -13.71 -46.01 -4.72
N ARG A 90 -14.70 -45.74 -5.57
CA ARG A 90 -15.21 -44.37 -5.81
C ARG A 90 -16.01 -43.85 -4.62
N LYS A 91 -16.80 -44.71 -3.98
CA LYS A 91 -17.59 -44.39 -2.78
C LYS A 91 -16.68 -44.08 -1.59
N ASP A 92 -15.64 -44.89 -1.37
CA ASP A 92 -14.62 -44.64 -0.35
C ASP A 92 -13.87 -43.32 -0.62
N LEU A 93 -13.48 -43.05 -1.87
CA LEU A 93 -12.87 -41.76 -2.24
C LEU A 93 -13.81 -40.58 -1.95
N PHE A 94 -15.10 -40.68 -2.27
CA PHE A 94 -16.06 -39.62 -1.99
C PHE A 94 -16.28 -39.42 -0.49
N GLN A 95 -16.35 -40.51 0.29
CA GLN A 95 -16.45 -40.44 1.74
C GLN A 95 -15.22 -39.76 2.37
N ARG A 96 -14.02 -39.99 1.83
CA ARG A 96 -12.78 -39.31 2.24
C ARG A 96 -12.72 -37.85 1.80
N ALA A 97 -13.21 -37.54 0.60
CA ALA A 97 -13.18 -36.18 0.04
C ALA A 97 -14.29 -35.27 0.59
N ALA A 98 -15.46 -35.82 0.97
CA ALA A 98 -16.61 -35.08 1.48
C ALA A 98 -16.28 -34.12 2.65
N PRO A 99 -15.57 -34.54 3.73
CA PRO A 99 -15.20 -33.62 4.80
C PRO A 99 -14.23 -32.52 4.33
N MET A 100 -13.36 -32.80 3.37
CA MET A 100 -12.44 -31.80 2.79
C MET A 100 -13.20 -30.77 1.95
N LEU A 101 -14.17 -31.21 1.15
CA LEU A 101 -15.03 -30.35 0.34
C LEU A 101 -15.91 -29.46 1.22
N GLU A 102 -16.51 -30.01 2.27
CA GLU A 102 -17.29 -29.22 3.24
C GLU A 102 -16.40 -28.22 3.98
N ARG A 103 -15.19 -28.63 4.39
CA ARG A 103 -14.20 -27.70 4.97
C ARG A 103 -13.85 -26.57 4.00
N ARG A 104 -13.61 -26.87 2.72
CA ARG A 104 -13.31 -25.86 1.70
C ARG A 104 -14.49 -24.91 1.48
N LYS A 105 -15.70 -25.43 1.41
CA LYS A 105 -16.93 -24.63 1.32
C LYS A 105 -17.06 -23.68 2.52
N ASN A 106 -16.85 -24.16 3.74
CA ASN A 106 -16.89 -23.35 4.95
C ASN A 106 -15.82 -22.24 4.93
N ILE A 107 -14.59 -22.56 4.48
CA ILE A 107 -13.52 -21.56 4.31
C ILE A 107 -13.92 -20.49 3.29
N LEU A 108 -14.46 -20.89 2.13
CA LEU A 108 -14.88 -19.94 1.08
C LEU A 108 -16.05 -19.05 1.53
N GLN A 109 -17.00 -19.60 2.28
CA GLN A 109 -18.11 -18.84 2.87
C GLN A 109 -17.59 -17.83 3.89
N LEU A 110 -16.66 -18.24 4.76
CA LEU A 110 -16.01 -17.34 5.71
C LEU A 110 -15.24 -16.23 4.99
N GLN A 111 -14.44 -16.57 3.96
CA GLN A 111 -13.73 -15.58 3.13
C GLN A 111 -14.69 -14.57 2.48
N THR A 112 -15.80 -15.05 1.92
CA THR A 112 -16.80 -14.19 1.27
C THR A 112 -17.46 -13.25 2.28
N SER A 113 -17.83 -13.77 3.46
CA SER A 113 -18.43 -12.94 4.53
C SER A 113 -17.45 -11.88 5.02
N ARG A 114 -16.19 -12.25 5.23
CA ARG A 114 -15.13 -11.34 5.68
C ARG A 114 -14.80 -10.29 4.63
N HIS A 115 -14.71 -10.67 3.36
CA HIS A 115 -14.53 -9.74 2.25
C HIS A 115 -15.65 -8.69 2.23
N ARG A 116 -16.92 -9.10 2.35
CA ARG A 116 -18.06 -8.16 2.43
C ARG A 116 -17.95 -7.23 3.63
N THR A 117 -17.57 -7.78 4.79
CA THR A 117 -17.40 -7.02 6.03
C THR A 117 -16.30 -5.95 5.86
N HIS A 118 -15.15 -6.30 5.30
CA HIS A 118 -14.06 -5.36 5.02
C HIS A 118 -14.45 -4.30 4.01
N VAL A 119 -15.11 -4.68 2.92
CA VAL A 119 -15.60 -3.72 1.93
C VAL A 119 -16.52 -2.69 2.59
N GLN A 120 -17.41 -3.12 3.49
CA GLN A 120 -18.31 -2.21 4.20
C GLN A 120 -17.60 -1.35 5.25
N GLN A 121 -16.77 -1.96 6.11
CA GLN A 121 -16.06 -1.27 7.20
C GLN A 121 -15.07 -0.24 6.65
N LEU A 122 -14.25 -0.65 5.69
CA LEU A 122 -13.27 0.22 5.03
C LEU A 122 -13.91 1.09 3.94
N GLN A 123 -15.23 0.97 3.75
CA GLN A 123 -16.02 1.69 2.74
C GLN A 123 -15.35 1.63 1.36
N LEU A 124 -14.93 0.44 0.92
CA LEU A 124 -14.25 0.23 -0.36
C LEU A 124 -15.24 0.18 -1.54
N ASP A 125 -16.54 0.04 -1.26
CA ASP A 125 -17.60 0.20 -2.25
C ASP A 125 -17.84 1.69 -2.51
N TYR A 126 -17.30 2.21 -3.63
CA TYR A 126 -17.49 3.61 -3.98
C TYR A 126 -18.98 3.97 -4.07
N LYS A 127 -19.39 4.86 -3.19
CA LYS A 127 -20.71 5.46 -3.14
C LYS A 127 -20.55 6.95 -2.85
N PRO A 128 -20.90 7.84 -3.80
CA PRO A 128 -20.81 9.29 -3.60
C PRO A 128 -21.47 9.76 -2.29
N GLU A 129 -22.55 9.10 -1.88
CA GLU A 129 -23.30 9.42 -0.67
C GLU A 129 -22.50 9.18 0.61
N HIS A 130 -21.62 8.18 0.64
CA HIS A 130 -20.73 7.93 1.77
C HIS A 130 -19.69 9.05 1.90
N ARG A 131 -19.09 9.43 0.77
CA ARG A 131 -18.15 10.55 0.70
C ARG A 131 -18.81 11.84 1.16
N ASP A 132 -19.97 12.17 0.60
CA ASP A 132 -20.63 13.45 0.86
C ASP A 132 -21.09 13.54 2.33
N ARG A 133 -21.50 12.41 2.92
CA ARG A 133 -21.78 12.32 4.37
C ARG A 133 -20.54 12.49 5.23
N LEU A 134 -19.42 11.88 4.85
CA LEU A 134 -18.15 12.06 5.56
C LEU A 134 -17.74 13.53 5.52
N LEU A 135 -17.69 14.12 4.31
CA LEU A 135 -17.21 15.48 4.10
C LEU A 135 -18.14 16.54 4.68
N SER A 136 -19.45 16.30 4.78
CA SER A 136 -20.38 17.22 5.45
C SER A 136 -20.22 17.25 6.97
N GLY A 137 -19.66 16.17 7.55
CA GLY A 137 -19.27 16.12 8.96
C GLY A 137 -17.92 16.76 9.27
N VAL A 138 -17.12 17.11 8.25
CA VAL A 138 -15.82 17.77 8.44
C VAL A 138 -16.03 19.28 8.56
N GLN A 139 -15.50 19.87 9.64
CA GLN A 139 -15.58 21.31 9.86
C GLN A 139 -14.85 22.09 8.77
N THR A 140 -15.52 23.08 8.18
CA THR A 140 -14.87 24.04 7.28
C THR A 140 -14.22 25.17 8.09
N VAL A 141 -12.94 25.41 7.85
CA VAL A 141 -12.16 26.50 8.47
C VAL A 141 -11.68 27.43 7.36
N LEU A 142 -12.09 28.69 7.45
CA LEU A 142 -11.63 29.73 6.53
C LEU A 142 -10.23 30.19 6.94
N VAL A 143 -9.29 30.13 5.99
CA VAL A 143 -7.90 30.59 6.15
C VAL A 143 -7.55 31.55 5.02
N HIS A 144 -6.49 32.32 5.20
CA HIS A 144 -5.91 33.14 4.14
C HIS A 144 -4.41 32.86 4.05
N ARG A 145 -3.81 33.04 2.88
CA ARG A 145 -2.35 32.95 2.79
C ARG A 145 -1.70 34.08 3.59
N LEU A 146 -0.74 33.74 4.45
CA LEU A 146 -0.04 34.70 5.29
C LEU A 146 0.89 35.61 4.43
N PRO A 147 1.06 36.88 4.80
CA PRO A 147 2.05 37.76 4.17
C PRO A 147 3.49 37.22 4.28
N SER A 148 3.79 36.52 5.37
CA SER A 148 5.04 35.80 5.60
C SER A 148 4.70 34.45 6.25
N PRO A 149 5.30 33.33 5.80
CA PRO A 149 5.02 32.03 6.39
C PRO A 149 5.50 31.98 7.85
N VAL A 150 4.84 31.16 8.68
CA VAL A 150 5.20 30.97 10.11
C VAL A 150 6.63 30.47 10.30
N ALA A 151 7.18 29.81 9.28
CA ALA A 151 8.59 29.44 9.17
C ALA A 151 9.03 29.49 7.70
N GLN A 152 10.25 29.97 7.46
CA GLN A 152 10.81 30.12 6.12
C GLN A 152 11.31 28.80 5.55
N LYS A 153 11.44 28.71 4.22
CA LYS A 153 12.05 27.54 3.55
C LYS A 153 13.46 27.27 4.11
N GLY A 154 13.76 25.99 4.32
CA GLY A 154 15.03 25.54 4.89
C GLY A 154 15.09 25.64 6.42
N VAL A 155 14.00 26.00 7.11
CA VAL A 155 13.95 26.05 8.57
C VAL A 155 13.35 24.75 9.13
N TRP A 156 14.03 24.15 10.10
CA TRP A 156 13.50 23.12 10.97
C TRP A 156 12.59 23.74 12.03
N VAL A 157 11.32 23.35 12.06
CA VAL A 157 10.39 23.82 13.09
C VAL A 157 10.53 22.99 14.36
N CYS A 158 10.71 23.68 15.49
CA CYS A 158 10.65 23.13 16.83
C CYS A 158 9.38 23.67 17.50
N ASP A 159 8.51 22.78 17.99
CA ASP A 159 7.25 23.19 18.63
C ASP A 159 7.45 23.80 20.03
N SER A 160 8.63 23.57 20.63
CA SER A 160 8.97 24.08 21.96
C SER A 160 10.46 24.38 22.08
N GLN A 161 10.84 25.14 23.11
CA GLN A 161 12.23 25.40 23.45
C GLN A 161 12.98 24.09 23.77
N GLN A 162 12.31 23.13 24.41
CA GLN A 162 12.88 21.82 24.70
C GLN A 162 13.32 21.09 23.42
N ILE A 163 12.48 21.06 22.38
CA ILE A 163 12.84 20.45 21.10
C ILE A 163 14.01 21.20 20.47
N PHE A 164 14.00 22.53 20.53
CA PHE A 164 15.11 23.32 20.02
C PHE A 164 16.43 23.01 20.73
N ASP A 165 16.42 22.86 22.05
CA ASP A 165 17.62 22.55 22.83
C ASP A 165 18.17 21.14 22.49
N LEU A 166 17.29 20.18 22.19
CA LEU A 166 17.67 18.83 21.74
C LEU A 166 18.34 18.84 20.36
N TRP A 167 17.87 19.70 19.44
CA TRP A 167 18.21 19.60 18.02
C TRP A 167 19.15 20.69 17.49
N SER A 168 19.18 21.87 18.10
CA SER A 168 19.85 23.05 17.53
C SER A 168 21.33 22.84 17.25
N GLU A 169 22.06 22.19 18.16
CA GLU A 169 23.47 21.87 17.97
C GLU A 169 23.68 20.76 16.92
N HIS A 170 22.79 19.77 16.88
CA HIS A 170 22.81 18.73 15.85
C HIS A 170 22.63 19.31 14.45
N CYS A 171 21.63 20.19 14.25
CA CYS A 171 21.40 20.86 12.97
C CYS A 171 22.63 21.66 12.50
N LYS A 172 23.34 22.31 13.43
CA LYS A 172 24.55 23.09 13.12
C LYS A 172 25.78 22.23 12.82
N LYS A 173 25.99 21.14 13.56
CA LYS A 173 27.30 20.45 13.64
C LYS A 173 27.31 19.03 13.09
N ALA A 174 26.17 18.36 12.96
CA ALA A 174 26.14 16.97 12.52
C ALA A 174 26.74 16.80 11.11
N PRO A 175 27.36 15.64 10.81
CA PRO A 175 27.84 15.35 9.47
C PRO A 175 26.71 15.49 8.44
N GLN A 176 26.95 16.25 7.38
CA GLN A 176 26.00 16.38 6.27
C GLN A 176 26.34 15.38 5.16
N PRO A 177 25.38 14.56 4.71
CA PRO A 177 25.57 13.70 3.55
C PRO A 177 25.97 14.46 2.26
N ASP A 178 25.44 15.67 2.03
CA ASP A 178 25.75 16.54 0.90
C ASP A 178 26.21 17.93 1.39
N THR A 179 27.52 18.09 1.55
CA THR A 179 28.16 19.33 2.04
C THR A 179 27.99 20.54 1.12
N ARG A 180 27.46 20.35 -0.09
CA ARG A 180 27.17 21.47 -1.03
C ARG A 180 25.89 22.21 -0.66
N ARG A 181 25.05 21.64 0.20
CA ARG A 181 23.77 22.24 0.60
C ARG A 181 23.94 23.12 1.85
N PRO A 182 23.24 24.26 1.92
CA PRO A 182 23.22 25.04 3.15
C PRO A 182 22.62 24.22 4.30
N ARG A 183 23.13 24.44 5.51
CA ARG A 183 22.59 23.80 6.72
C ARG A 183 21.23 24.40 7.07
N PRO A 184 20.18 23.58 7.22
CA PRO A 184 18.93 24.05 7.78
C PRO A 184 19.12 24.53 9.22
N VAL A 185 18.46 25.62 9.58
CA VAL A 185 18.48 26.15 10.96
C VAL A 185 17.24 25.69 11.71
N ALA A 186 17.38 25.38 13.00
CA ALA A 186 16.25 25.15 13.88
C ALA A 186 15.65 26.49 14.33
N GLN A 187 14.32 26.54 14.46
CA GLN A 187 13.59 27.70 14.97
C GLN A 187 12.41 27.23 15.83
N VAL A 188 12.24 27.84 17.00
CA VAL A 188 11.01 27.67 17.79
C VAL A 188 9.88 28.46 17.12
N VAL A 189 8.77 27.78 16.84
CA VAL A 189 7.55 28.42 16.34
C VAL A 189 6.48 28.27 17.41
N GLN A 190 6.01 29.40 17.93
CA GLN A 190 5.01 29.42 19.00
C GLN A 190 3.62 29.15 18.44
N ASP A 191 2.78 28.45 19.21
CA ASP A 191 1.42 28.10 18.78
C ASP A 191 0.56 29.32 18.40
N GLY A 192 0.76 30.47 19.04
CA GLY A 192 0.08 31.73 18.68
C GLY A 192 0.45 32.31 17.31
N SER A 193 1.42 31.73 16.60
CA SER A 193 1.79 32.13 15.23
C SER A 193 0.93 31.47 14.14
N TYR A 194 0.20 30.40 14.48
CA TYR A 194 -0.66 29.70 13.55
C TYR A 194 -2.04 30.36 13.48
N GLN A 195 -2.64 30.40 12.29
CA GLN A 195 -4.05 30.74 12.13
C GLN A 195 -4.95 29.65 12.69
N HIS A 196 -4.52 28.38 12.55
CA HIS A 196 -5.27 27.24 13.06
C HIS A 196 -4.33 26.09 13.45
N ILE A 197 -4.67 25.40 14.52
CA ILE A 197 -4.01 24.17 14.96
C ILE A 197 -5.08 23.07 14.96
N ALA A 198 -4.98 22.13 14.02
CA ALA A 198 -5.87 20.98 13.98
C ALA A 198 -5.46 19.97 15.05
N GLU A 199 -6.31 19.81 16.08
CA GLU A 199 -6.05 18.94 17.21
C GLU A 199 -6.16 17.44 16.84
N PRO A 200 -5.58 16.50 17.63
CA PRO A 200 -5.58 15.07 17.31
C PRO A 200 -6.94 14.43 17.02
N GLY A 201 -8.04 14.98 17.59
CA GLY A 201 -9.42 14.53 17.35
C GLY A 201 -10.17 15.34 16.29
N GLU A 202 -9.53 16.31 15.65
CA GLU A 202 -10.16 17.26 14.75
C GLU A 202 -9.90 16.91 13.29
N SER A 203 -10.98 16.60 12.56
CA SER A 203 -11.02 16.61 11.10
C SER A 203 -11.43 17.99 10.62
N ALA A 204 -10.68 18.56 9.68
CA ALA A 204 -10.93 19.92 9.21
C ALA A 204 -10.66 20.06 7.71
N ARG A 205 -11.50 20.85 7.05
CA ARG A 205 -11.39 21.28 5.67
C ARG A 205 -11.00 22.75 5.65
N PHE A 206 -9.76 23.03 5.28
CA PHE A 206 -9.25 24.40 5.19
C PHE A 206 -9.50 24.96 3.80
N VAL A 207 -10.19 26.09 3.75
CA VAL A 207 -10.53 26.77 2.50
C VAL A 207 -10.06 28.21 2.53
N GLU A 208 -9.64 28.73 1.37
CA GLU A 208 -9.41 30.15 1.14
C GLU A 208 -10.54 30.71 0.28
N LEU A 209 -11.00 31.92 0.61
CA LEU A 209 -11.95 32.65 -0.21
C LEU A 209 -11.21 33.34 -1.35
N ALA A 210 -11.43 32.90 -2.58
CA ALA A 210 -10.86 33.52 -3.76
C ALA A 210 -11.50 34.88 -4.07
N ALA A 211 -10.84 35.67 -4.92
CA ALA A 211 -11.32 37.00 -5.33
C ALA A 211 -12.70 36.98 -6.03
N ASP A 212 -13.09 35.84 -6.62
CA ASP A 212 -14.41 35.63 -7.22
C ASP A 212 -15.48 35.18 -6.21
N GLY A 213 -15.15 35.19 -4.91
CA GLY A 213 -16.04 34.78 -3.82
C GLY A 213 -16.21 33.27 -3.69
N LYS A 214 -15.45 32.46 -4.43
CA LYS A 214 -15.52 30.99 -4.34
C LYS A 214 -14.52 30.45 -3.34
N GLU A 215 -14.93 29.46 -2.57
CA GLU A 215 -14.03 28.71 -1.70
C GLU A 215 -13.10 27.82 -2.53
N ARG A 216 -11.82 27.85 -2.19
CA ARG A 216 -10.80 26.95 -2.75
C ARG A 216 -10.23 26.11 -1.64
N LEU A 217 -10.20 24.80 -1.82
CA LEU A 217 -9.52 23.92 -0.87
C LEU A 217 -8.03 24.27 -0.82
N VAL A 218 -7.52 24.36 0.40
CA VAL A 218 -6.11 24.57 0.73
C VAL A 218 -5.52 23.29 1.30
N MET A 219 -6.21 22.70 2.27
CA MET A 219 -5.79 21.48 2.95
C MET A 219 -7.01 20.72 3.48
N LEU A 220 -6.91 19.41 3.57
CA LEU A 220 -7.92 18.56 4.22
C LEU A 220 -7.24 17.65 5.23
N VAL A 221 -7.82 17.55 6.42
CA VAL A 221 -7.43 16.61 7.48
C VAL A 221 -8.62 15.72 7.79
N ILE A 222 -8.42 14.40 7.69
CA ILE A 222 -9.41 13.40 8.10
C ILE A 222 -8.77 12.54 9.19
N ARG A 223 -9.31 12.62 10.40
CA ARG A 223 -8.99 11.71 11.51
C ARG A 223 -9.79 10.41 11.37
N ASN A 224 -9.29 9.34 11.99
CA ASN A 224 -9.88 8.00 11.92
C ASN A 224 -10.12 7.57 10.47
N PHE A 225 -9.13 7.79 9.60
CA PHE A 225 -9.28 7.61 8.17
C PHE A 225 -9.59 6.17 7.77
N CYS A 226 -9.02 5.17 8.47
CA CYS A 226 -9.26 3.76 8.24
C CYS A 226 -10.23 3.15 9.24
N GLU A 227 -10.19 3.61 10.50
CA GLU A 227 -11.05 3.18 11.61
C GLU A 227 -11.07 1.64 11.82
N HIS A 228 -9.92 0.99 11.59
CA HIS A 228 -9.79 -0.46 11.71
C HIS A 228 -8.40 -0.87 12.21
N ASP A 229 -8.27 -1.03 13.54
CA ASP A 229 -6.98 -1.27 14.21
C ASP A 229 -6.17 -2.45 13.65
N PRO A 230 -6.75 -3.65 13.41
CA PRO A 230 -5.98 -4.75 12.81
C PRO A 230 -5.37 -4.43 11.44
N VAL A 231 -6.04 -3.58 10.65
CA VAL A 231 -5.55 -3.16 9.34
C VAL A 231 -4.43 -2.15 9.51
N LEU A 232 -4.56 -1.21 10.46
CA LEU A 232 -3.51 -0.26 10.81
C LEU A 232 -2.24 -0.99 11.28
N ASP A 233 -2.37 -2.00 12.14
CA ASP A 233 -1.23 -2.78 12.65
C ASP A 233 -0.48 -3.53 11.53
N TRP A 234 -1.22 -4.11 10.58
CA TRP A 234 -0.64 -4.70 9.38
C TRP A 234 0.09 -3.67 8.50
N VAL A 235 -0.54 -2.51 8.30
CA VAL A 235 0.04 -1.42 7.50
C VAL A 235 1.32 -0.91 8.17
N ASP A 236 1.32 -0.70 9.48
CA ASP A 236 2.49 -0.28 10.26
C ASP A 236 3.63 -1.29 10.15
N THR A 237 3.32 -2.59 10.26
CA THR A 237 4.29 -3.67 10.06
C THR A 237 4.90 -3.60 8.66
N THR A 238 4.07 -3.45 7.63
CA THR A 238 4.53 -3.36 6.24
C THR A 238 5.40 -2.12 6.01
N ILE A 239 5.02 -0.96 6.55
CA ILE A 239 5.80 0.28 6.48
C ILE A 239 7.17 0.09 7.14
N LYS A 240 7.20 -0.53 8.33
CA LYS A 240 8.42 -0.78 9.08
C LYS A 240 9.37 -1.67 8.28
N GLU A 241 8.87 -2.76 7.70
CA GLU A 241 9.67 -3.64 6.85
C GLU A 241 10.23 -2.92 5.61
N GLN A 242 9.45 -2.06 4.96
CA GLN A 242 9.96 -1.27 3.84
C GLN A 242 11.13 -0.38 4.27
N VAL A 243 11.01 0.30 5.41
CA VAL A 243 12.07 1.16 5.95
C VAL A 243 13.28 0.36 6.42
N ASP A 244 13.08 -0.83 6.98
CA ASP A 244 14.16 -1.69 7.45
C ASP A 244 14.96 -2.27 6.30
N HIS A 245 14.30 -2.67 5.21
CA HIS A 245 14.96 -3.31 4.07
C HIS A 245 15.42 -2.34 2.98
N ARG A 246 15.01 -1.06 3.00
CA ARG A 246 15.36 -0.07 1.97
C ARG A 246 16.19 1.10 2.48
N THR A 247 17.09 1.56 1.62
CA THR A 247 17.92 2.73 1.86
C THR A 247 17.05 3.98 1.94
N ASN A 248 17.26 4.78 2.99
CA ASN A 248 16.64 6.09 3.13
C ASN A 248 16.99 6.98 1.92
N ILE A 249 15.96 7.44 1.21
CA ILE A 249 16.10 8.30 0.01
C ILE A 249 16.34 9.77 0.38
N ARG A 250 16.18 10.13 1.65
CA ARG A 250 16.35 11.48 2.20
C ARG A 250 17.33 11.49 3.37
N LYS A 251 18.62 11.40 3.05
CA LYS A 251 19.69 11.27 4.05
C LYS A 251 19.92 12.53 4.90
N GLU A 252 19.50 13.70 4.41
CA GLU A 252 19.60 14.99 5.13
C GLU A 252 18.50 15.19 6.17
N ASP A 253 17.43 14.41 6.06
CA ASP A 253 16.22 14.55 6.87
C ASP A 253 16.29 13.59 8.05
N THR A 254 15.72 13.97 9.18
CA THR A 254 15.59 13.09 10.35
C THR A 254 14.61 11.95 10.05
N GLY A 255 14.90 10.77 10.59
CA GLY A 255 14.09 9.57 10.39
C GLY A 255 14.46 8.84 9.11
N SER A 256 13.51 8.12 8.53
CA SER A 256 13.72 7.35 7.31
C SER A 256 12.54 7.44 6.37
N LEU A 257 12.86 7.57 5.08
CA LEU A 257 11.89 7.59 4.00
C LEU A 257 12.28 6.56 2.92
N ALA A 258 11.45 5.54 2.74
CA ALA A 258 11.64 4.50 1.74
C ALA A 258 10.71 4.74 0.55
N GLN A 259 11.26 4.86 -0.65
CA GLN A 259 10.45 4.94 -1.88
C GLN A 259 9.82 3.58 -2.20
N VAL A 260 8.57 3.61 -2.67
CA VAL A 260 7.78 2.44 -3.12
C VAL A 260 7.21 2.71 -4.51
N GLY A 261 7.12 1.67 -5.34
CA GLY A 261 6.56 1.73 -6.70
C GLY A 261 7.60 2.02 -7.78
N TRP A 262 7.15 2.64 -8.86
CA TRP A 262 7.98 3.01 -10.01
C TRP A 262 8.88 4.21 -9.68
N SER A 263 10.12 4.14 -10.15
CA SER A 263 11.14 5.16 -9.90
C SER A 263 11.79 5.62 -11.20
N ALA A 264 12.34 6.85 -11.15
CA ALA A 264 13.15 7.43 -12.21
C ALA A 264 14.62 6.93 -12.19
N GLY A 265 14.96 6.10 -11.19
CA GLY A 265 16.32 5.61 -10.98
C GLY A 265 17.32 6.70 -10.57
N SER A 266 18.61 6.32 -10.60
CA SER A 266 19.72 7.21 -10.31
C SER A 266 19.70 8.44 -11.22
N ARG A 267 20.25 9.57 -10.75
CA ARG A 267 20.49 10.74 -11.62
C ARG A 267 21.56 10.46 -12.69
N SER A 268 22.57 9.64 -12.37
CA SER A 268 23.65 9.28 -13.28
C SER A 268 23.26 8.20 -14.28
N ALA A 269 22.24 7.40 -13.97
CA ALA A 269 21.74 6.31 -14.81
C ALA A 269 20.21 6.23 -14.67
N PRO A 270 19.46 7.17 -15.27
CA PRO A 270 18.01 7.20 -15.15
C PRO A 270 17.39 6.01 -15.90
N LYS A 271 16.53 5.27 -15.21
CA LYS A 271 15.78 4.12 -15.75
C LYS A 271 14.40 4.08 -15.11
N PHE A 272 13.37 3.78 -15.91
CA PHE A 272 12.02 3.53 -15.42
C PHE A 272 11.96 2.08 -15.00
N ASN A 273 11.89 1.85 -13.69
CA ASN A 273 11.80 0.51 -13.15
C ASN A 273 11.15 0.57 -11.77
N TRP A 274 10.73 -0.60 -11.27
CA TRP A 274 10.36 -0.73 -9.88
C TRP A 274 11.55 -0.39 -8.98
N VAL A 275 11.31 0.27 -7.86
CA VAL A 275 12.36 0.74 -6.97
C VAL A 275 13.21 -0.41 -6.39
N ARG A 276 14.54 -0.32 -6.54
CA ARG A 276 15.52 -1.35 -6.12
C ARG A 276 16.49 -0.89 -5.02
N ASN A 277 16.10 0.07 -4.19
CA ASN A 277 16.94 0.67 -3.16
C ASN A 277 17.14 -0.24 -1.91
N LEU A 278 17.36 -1.54 -2.08
CA LEU A 278 17.53 -2.49 -0.97
C LEU A 278 18.83 -2.21 -0.19
N LYS A 279 18.81 -2.36 1.15
CA LYS A 279 20.01 -2.26 1.99
C LYS A 279 20.91 -3.48 1.85
N SER A 280 20.32 -4.66 1.72
CA SER A 280 21.04 -5.92 1.49
C SER A 280 20.74 -6.46 0.10
N LYS A 281 21.79 -6.94 -0.58
CA LYS A 281 21.68 -7.70 -1.82
C LYS A 281 21.43 -9.19 -1.60
N SER A 282 21.48 -9.66 -0.35
CA SER A 282 21.34 -11.08 0.01
C SER A 282 19.89 -11.52 0.19
N LEU A 283 18.92 -10.62 0.04
CA LEU A 283 17.50 -10.99 0.13
C LEU A 283 17.13 -11.85 -1.09
N ALA A 284 16.49 -12.99 -0.84
CA ALA A 284 15.98 -13.84 -1.90
C ALA A 284 14.94 -13.08 -2.73
N TRP A 285 14.85 -13.38 -4.02
CA TRP A 285 13.98 -12.64 -4.93
C TRP A 285 12.50 -12.75 -4.54
N GLU A 286 12.09 -13.88 -3.96
CA GLU A 286 10.74 -14.11 -3.43
C GLU A 286 10.44 -13.17 -2.26
N GLN A 287 11.43 -12.93 -1.39
CA GLN A 287 11.29 -12.01 -0.27
C GLN A 287 11.14 -10.57 -0.78
N VAL A 288 11.93 -10.18 -1.77
CA VAL A 288 11.80 -8.86 -2.42
C VAL A 288 10.42 -8.70 -3.07
N ARG A 289 9.96 -9.72 -3.81
CA ARG A 289 8.64 -9.70 -4.45
C ARG A 289 7.51 -9.61 -3.41
N SER A 290 7.63 -10.34 -2.31
CA SER A 290 6.66 -10.28 -1.20
C SER A 290 6.64 -8.91 -0.53
N LEU A 291 7.80 -8.31 -0.27
CA LEU A 291 7.93 -6.95 0.25
C LEU A 291 7.30 -5.93 -0.69
N ASP A 292 7.59 -6.02 -1.99
CA ASP A 292 7.02 -5.15 -3.02
C ASP A 292 5.48 -5.26 -3.07
N PHE A 293 4.96 -6.50 -3.09
CA PHE A 293 3.52 -6.75 -3.15
C PHE A 293 2.78 -6.26 -1.90
N ARG A 294 3.34 -6.45 -0.71
CA ARG A 294 2.72 -5.95 0.52
C ARG A 294 2.69 -4.43 0.54
N ALA A 295 3.79 -3.78 0.13
CA ALA A 295 3.83 -2.33 0.05
C ALA A 295 2.85 -1.79 -1.00
N SER A 296 2.84 -2.33 -2.22
CA SER A 296 1.86 -1.95 -3.24
C SER A 296 0.43 -2.18 -2.78
N SER A 297 0.20 -3.21 -1.95
CA SER A 297 -1.12 -3.46 -1.35
C SER A 297 -1.55 -2.39 -0.34
N VAL A 298 -0.63 -1.92 0.51
CA VAL A 298 -0.89 -0.79 1.42
C VAL A 298 -1.27 0.46 0.61
N PHE A 299 -0.52 0.76 -0.46
CA PHE A 299 -0.81 1.92 -1.30
C PHE A 299 -2.11 1.76 -2.08
N ALA A 300 -2.42 0.57 -2.57
CA ALA A 300 -3.70 0.29 -3.23
C ALA A 300 -4.87 0.45 -2.25
N LEU A 301 -4.75 -0.04 -1.01
CA LEU A 301 -5.75 0.18 0.02
C LEU A 301 -5.94 1.68 0.30
N LEU A 302 -4.86 2.41 0.58
CA LEU A 302 -4.87 3.86 0.80
C LEU A 302 -5.54 4.59 -0.38
N TRP A 303 -5.18 4.24 -1.61
CA TRP A 303 -5.76 4.83 -2.82
C TRP A 303 -7.26 4.57 -2.92
N ASN A 304 -7.70 3.33 -2.76
CA ASN A 304 -9.12 2.97 -2.90
C ASN A 304 -9.97 3.59 -1.77
N MET A 305 -9.45 3.65 -0.54
CA MET A 305 -10.08 4.42 0.55
C MET A 305 -10.16 5.91 0.22
N ALA A 306 -9.08 6.49 -0.32
CA ALA A 306 -9.03 7.90 -0.69
C ALA A 306 -10.03 8.23 -1.82
N GLN A 307 -10.20 7.34 -2.80
CA GLN A 307 -11.20 7.52 -3.86
C GLN A 307 -12.63 7.67 -3.31
N ASN A 308 -12.93 7.08 -2.15
CA ASN A 308 -14.26 7.09 -1.57
C ASN A 308 -14.44 8.19 -0.51
N ARG A 309 -13.36 8.88 -0.13
CA ARG A 309 -13.36 9.84 1.00
C ARG A 309 -12.89 11.23 0.62
N LEU A 310 -12.15 11.40 -0.47
CA LEU A 310 -11.59 12.68 -0.88
C LEU A 310 -12.58 13.54 -1.69
N PRO A 311 -12.49 14.88 -1.60
CA PRO A 311 -13.25 15.79 -2.45
C PRO A 311 -13.03 15.52 -3.94
N GLU A 312 -14.04 15.84 -4.73
CA GLU A 312 -14.03 15.58 -6.17
C GLU A 312 -12.86 16.28 -6.88
N GLU A 313 -12.52 17.50 -6.48
CA GLU A 313 -11.40 18.26 -7.06
C GLU A 313 -10.04 17.57 -6.87
N VAL A 314 -9.85 16.81 -5.78
CA VAL A 314 -8.61 16.08 -5.51
C VAL A 314 -8.56 14.80 -6.33
N ARG A 315 -9.67 14.06 -6.37
CA ARG A 315 -9.81 12.83 -7.17
C ARG A 315 -9.59 13.09 -8.65
N GLN A 316 -10.23 14.14 -9.17
CA GLN A 316 -10.18 14.48 -10.59
C GLN A 316 -8.79 14.92 -11.03
N ASP A 317 -8.01 15.58 -10.17
CA ASP A 317 -6.62 15.92 -10.45
C ASP A 317 -5.76 14.67 -10.72
N PHE A 318 -5.82 13.68 -9.82
CA PHE A 318 -5.12 12.41 -10.04
C PHE A 318 -5.67 11.63 -11.24
N LYS A 319 -7.00 11.56 -11.39
CA LYS A 319 -7.64 10.84 -12.49
C LYS A 319 -7.20 11.41 -13.83
N ALA A 320 -7.33 12.72 -14.02
CA ALA A 320 -6.94 13.40 -15.25
C ALA A 320 -5.43 13.22 -15.54
N TRP A 321 -4.57 13.32 -14.53
CA TRP A 321 -3.14 13.08 -14.72
C TRP A 321 -2.84 11.63 -15.14
N LEU A 322 -3.45 10.64 -14.49
CA LEU A 322 -3.20 9.22 -14.78
C LEU A 322 -3.72 8.84 -16.17
N GLU A 323 -4.90 9.33 -16.56
CA GLU A 323 -5.48 9.12 -17.90
C GLU A 323 -4.65 9.78 -19.01
N THR A 324 -4.18 11.01 -18.79
CA THR A 324 -3.42 11.75 -19.81
C THR A 324 -1.97 11.30 -19.93
N SER A 325 -1.37 10.79 -18.86
CA SER A 325 0.04 10.37 -18.86
C SER A 325 0.24 8.92 -19.29
N GLY A 326 -0.76 8.05 -19.13
CA GLY A 326 -0.65 6.61 -19.39
C GLY A 326 0.38 5.88 -18.50
N ILE A 327 0.90 6.54 -17.45
CA ILE A 327 1.95 5.97 -16.62
C ILE A 327 1.45 4.75 -15.84
N HIS A 328 2.29 3.72 -15.75
CA HIS A 328 1.93 2.49 -15.05
C HIS A 328 1.48 2.77 -13.61
N ARG A 329 0.42 2.08 -13.16
CA ARG A 329 0.01 2.09 -11.75
C ARG A 329 1.02 1.36 -10.88
N MET A 330 0.95 1.54 -9.56
CA MET A 330 1.82 0.86 -8.58
C MET A 330 1.45 -0.63 -8.44
N THR A 331 1.70 -1.39 -9.50
CA THR A 331 1.59 -2.85 -9.58
C THR A 331 2.81 -3.37 -10.34
N ARG A 332 3.47 -4.38 -9.79
CA ARG A 332 4.64 -5.00 -10.43
C ARG A 332 4.22 -6.21 -11.27
N GLU A 333 3.14 -6.87 -10.87
CA GLU A 333 2.62 -8.10 -11.45
C GLU A 333 1.93 -7.87 -12.80
N THR A 334 1.33 -6.70 -12.98
CA THR A 334 0.60 -6.31 -14.19
C THR A 334 1.02 -4.91 -14.66
N PRO A 335 2.29 -4.70 -15.07
CA PRO A 335 2.73 -3.40 -15.57
C PRO A 335 1.88 -2.96 -16.77
N GLY A 336 1.49 -1.68 -16.81
CA GLY A 336 0.63 -1.13 -17.85
C GLY A 336 -0.87 -1.21 -17.56
N GLU A 337 -1.29 -2.09 -16.65
CA GLU A 337 -2.70 -2.20 -16.29
C GLU A 337 -3.12 -1.15 -15.26
N GLU A 338 -4.33 -0.63 -15.41
CA GLU A 338 -4.94 0.29 -14.43
C GLU A 338 -5.40 -0.45 -13.16
N LYS A 339 -5.77 -1.72 -13.34
CA LYS A 339 -6.29 -2.59 -12.30
C LYS A 339 -5.32 -3.71 -12.00
N GLY A 340 -5.44 -4.26 -10.81
CA GLY A 340 -4.57 -5.34 -10.35
C GLY A 340 -5.15 -6.08 -9.16
N CYS A 341 -4.27 -6.66 -8.37
CA CYS A 341 -4.63 -7.37 -7.14
C CYS A 341 -3.87 -6.78 -5.96
N TYR A 342 -4.53 -6.64 -4.81
CA TYR A 342 -3.88 -6.31 -3.55
C TYR A 342 -4.42 -7.14 -2.40
N GLY A 343 -3.59 -7.36 -1.38
CA GLY A 343 -3.96 -8.13 -0.19
C GLY A 343 -4.11 -7.27 1.06
N ILE A 344 -5.05 -7.63 1.94
CA ILE A 344 -5.11 -7.19 3.34
C ILE A 344 -4.73 -8.38 4.23
N TYR A 345 -3.84 -8.15 5.21
CA TYR A 345 -3.23 -9.19 6.04
C TYR A 345 -3.35 -8.86 7.54
N ASP A 346 -4.57 -8.56 7.98
CA ASP A 346 -4.90 -8.17 9.34
C ASP A 346 -5.31 -9.36 10.25
N ASP A 347 -5.22 -10.59 9.72
CA ASP A 347 -5.54 -11.86 10.40
C ASP A 347 -4.80 -13.02 9.68
N PRO A 348 -4.75 -14.27 10.22
CA PRO A 348 -4.12 -15.41 9.53
C PRO A 348 -4.71 -15.71 8.14
N MET A 349 -5.91 -15.22 7.84
CA MET A 349 -6.51 -15.33 6.51
C MET A 349 -6.32 -14.05 5.70
N ARG A 350 -5.44 -14.12 4.70
CA ARG A 350 -5.29 -13.08 3.68
C ARG A 350 -6.59 -12.85 2.92
N LEU A 351 -7.05 -11.60 2.86
CA LEU A 351 -8.08 -11.17 1.92
C LEU A 351 -7.40 -10.66 0.65
N LEU A 352 -7.83 -11.15 -0.51
CA LEU A 352 -7.28 -10.75 -1.80
C LEU A 352 -8.35 -10.07 -2.63
N PHE A 353 -8.13 -8.79 -2.94
CA PHE A 353 -8.93 -8.01 -3.88
C PHE A 353 -8.35 -8.19 -5.27
N ARG A 354 -9.21 -8.41 -6.27
CA ARG A 354 -8.82 -8.67 -7.67
C ARG A 354 -9.60 -7.75 -8.60
N ASP A 355 -8.98 -7.39 -9.73
CA ASP A 355 -9.54 -6.47 -10.72
C ASP A 355 -9.96 -5.12 -10.11
N VAL A 356 -9.11 -4.59 -9.23
CA VAL A 356 -9.34 -3.33 -8.51
C VAL A 356 -8.34 -2.26 -8.94
N PRO A 357 -8.72 -0.96 -8.98
CA PRO A 357 -7.80 0.12 -9.32
C PRO A 357 -6.56 0.12 -8.42
N MET A 358 -5.38 0.17 -9.04
CA MET A 358 -4.11 0.26 -8.31
C MET A 358 -3.71 1.72 -8.09
N ALA A 359 -2.89 1.95 -7.06
CA ALA A 359 -2.46 3.28 -6.68
C ALA A 359 -1.65 3.99 -7.78
N PRO A 360 -1.54 5.33 -7.76
CA PRO A 360 -0.58 6.08 -8.55
C PRO A 360 0.85 5.51 -8.49
N PRO A 361 1.69 5.71 -9.52
CA PRO A 361 2.95 4.97 -9.73
C PRO A 361 3.94 4.99 -8.57
N GLY A 362 3.95 6.03 -7.74
CA GLY A 362 4.98 6.26 -6.74
C GLY A 362 4.42 6.72 -5.41
N GLY A 363 5.06 6.26 -4.35
CA GLY A 363 4.79 6.66 -2.98
C GLY A 363 5.99 6.48 -2.08
N VAL A 364 5.83 6.80 -0.80
CA VAL A 364 6.87 6.66 0.22
C VAL A 364 6.31 6.10 1.53
N CYS A 365 7.09 5.23 2.16
CA CYS A 365 6.89 4.76 3.53
C CYS A 365 7.81 5.56 4.45
N ALA A 366 7.26 6.13 5.52
CA ALA A 366 7.95 7.00 6.45
C ALA A 366 8.01 6.39 7.85
N PHE A 367 9.15 6.58 8.52
CA PHE A 367 9.38 6.20 9.91
C PHE A 367 10.13 7.33 10.63
N ASN A 368 9.48 7.95 11.62
CA ASN A 368 9.96 9.12 12.36
C ASN A 368 10.45 10.27 11.46
N TYR A 369 9.88 10.36 10.26
CA TYR A 369 10.36 11.28 9.24
C TYR A 369 9.94 12.71 9.57
N SER A 370 10.91 13.63 9.62
CA SER A 370 10.66 15.06 9.68
C SER A 370 11.46 15.77 8.59
N ARG A 371 10.99 16.93 8.13
CA ARG A 371 11.70 17.72 7.11
C ARG A 371 11.55 19.22 7.35
N PRO A 372 12.59 20.03 7.07
CA PRO A 372 12.46 21.49 7.11
C PRO A 372 11.35 21.98 6.19
N ILE A 373 10.90 23.21 6.39
CA ILE A 373 9.94 23.84 5.48
C ILE A 373 10.51 23.84 4.06
N HIS A 374 9.71 23.38 3.11
CA HIS A 374 10.06 23.26 1.71
C HIS A 374 8.81 23.33 0.84
N ASP A 375 9.01 23.30 -0.47
CA ASP A 375 7.97 23.01 -1.44
C ASP A 375 8.45 21.86 -2.34
N GLU A 376 7.51 21.22 -3.02
CA GLU A 376 7.80 20.20 -4.02
C GLU A 376 6.96 20.43 -5.27
N VAL A 377 7.58 20.19 -6.42
CA VAL A 377 6.87 20.11 -7.70
C VAL A 377 6.45 18.67 -7.93
N GLN A 378 5.18 18.45 -8.25
CA GLN A 378 4.63 17.16 -8.65
C GLN A 378 3.93 17.29 -10.02
N PRO A 379 3.71 16.19 -10.76
CA PRO A 379 3.03 16.23 -12.05
C PRO A 379 1.51 16.44 -11.95
N HIS A 380 0.96 16.36 -10.74
CA HIS A 380 -0.42 16.64 -10.37
C HIS A 380 -0.42 17.68 -9.22
N LYS A 381 -1.58 18.27 -8.93
CA LYS A 381 -1.70 19.38 -7.96
C LYS A 381 -1.64 18.89 -6.52
N TRP A 382 -2.28 17.78 -6.19
CA TRP A 382 -2.52 17.35 -4.81
C TRP A 382 -1.61 16.20 -4.38
N ALA A 383 -1.18 16.20 -3.13
CA ALA A 383 -0.63 15.01 -2.48
C ALA A 383 -1.42 14.68 -1.23
N PHE A 384 -1.25 13.45 -0.76
CA PHE A 384 -1.76 13.08 0.55
C PHE A 384 -0.88 12.05 1.25
N SER A 385 -0.90 12.13 2.57
CA SER A 385 -0.17 11.26 3.49
C SER A 385 -1.13 10.72 4.53
N TRP A 386 -0.85 9.50 4.96
CA TRP A 386 -1.60 8.79 5.97
C TRP A 386 -0.64 8.43 7.09
N THR A 387 -0.82 9.08 8.23
CA THR A 387 -0.13 8.72 9.48
C THR A 387 -0.88 7.54 10.08
N THR A 388 -0.24 6.38 10.13
CA THR A 388 -0.87 5.10 10.51
C THR A 388 -0.67 4.78 11.98
N SER A 389 0.46 5.21 12.53
CA SER A 389 0.79 5.12 13.95
C SER A 389 1.40 6.41 14.48
N ARG A 390 1.09 6.68 15.75
CA ARG A 390 1.71 7.70 16.59
C ARG A 390 1.82 7.08 17.98
N ALA A 391 3.04 6.92 18.50
CA ALA A 391 3.23 6.41 19.85
C ALA A 391 2.61 7.37 20.87
N ALA A 392 2.20 6.86 22.04
CA ALA A 392 1.70 7.64 23.18
C ALA A 392 2.82 8.12 24.14
N GLY A 393 4.08 8.15 23.65
CA GLY A 393 5.28 8.33 24.46
C GLY A 393 5.89 6.98 24.87
N PHE A 394 6.97 7.03 25.64
CA PHE A 394 7.67 5.83 26.12
C PHE A 394 7.82 5.83 27.65
N PRO A 395 6.75 5.50 28.40
CA PRO A 395 6.81 5.50 29.86
C PRO A 395 7.88 4.53 30.40
N ASP A 396 8.08 3.41 29.73
CA ASP A 396 9.09 2.39 30.09
C ASP A 396 10.51 2.73 29.62
N ARG A 397 10.70 3.88 28.94
CA ARG A 397 11.99 4.35 28.45
C ARG A 397 12.22 5.81 28.87
N PRO A 398 12.34 6.09 30.19
CA PRO A 398 12.45 7.46 30.70
C PRO A 398 13.65 8.23 30.15
N GLU A 399 14.70 7.53 29.71
CA GLU A 399 15.88 8.13 29.10
C GLU A 399 15.63 8.77 27.73
N LEU A 400 14.53 8.43 27.05
CA LEU A 400 14.14 9.05 25.78
C LEU A 400 13.57 10.46 25.97
N ASN A 401 13.23 10.84 27.21
CA ASN A 401 12.68 12.14 27.59
C ASN A 401 11.51 12.62 26.70
N CYS A 402 10.71 11.67 26.19
CA CYS A 402 9.60 11.87 25.26
C CYS A 402 8.27 11.53 25.96
N ARG A 403 7.97 12.26 27.05
CA ARG A 403 6.77 12.02 27.87
C ARG A 403 5.49 12.57 27.25
N GLU A 404 5.63 13.56 26.37
CA GLU A 404 4.52 14.24 25.69
C GLU A 404 4.66 14.10 24.17
N LEU A 405 3.52 14.09 23.47
CA LEU A 405 3.44 13.85 22.02
C LEU A 405 3.76 15.06 21.15
N ASP A 406 4.80 15.80 21.52
CA ASP A 406 5.24 16.96 20.77
C ASP A 406 6.13 16.59 19.59
N GLY A 407 6.15 17.45 18.57
CA GLY A 407 6.93 17.24 17.37
C GLY A 407 6.26 16.30 16.36
N LEU A 408 6.91 16.16 15.20
CA LEU A 408 6.40 15.41 14.04
C LEU A 408 5.05 15.88 13.50
N HIS A 409 4.65 17.12 13.84
CA HIS A 409 3.43 17.73 13.36
C HIS A 409 3.60 18.15 11.90
N PHE A 410 2.55 17.98 11.09
CA PHE A 410 2.55 18.50 9.73
C PHE A 410 2.27 20.00 9.78
N ILE A 411 3.02 20.79 9.01
CA ILE A 411 2.90 22.24 8.99
C ILE A 411 2.70 22.69 7.55
N LEU A 412 1.63 23.45 7.30
CA LEU A 412 1.43 24.23 6.08
C LEU A 412 1.77 25.70 6.40
N ALA A 413 3.03 26.05 6.21
CA ALA A 413 3.63 27.25 6.78
C ALA A 413 3.08 28.54 6.17
N CYS A 414 2.78 28.55 4.87
CA CYS A 414 2.26 29.73 4.18
C CYS A 414 0.80 30.06 4.51
N TYR A 415 0.04 29.13 5.07
CA TYR A 415 -1.29 29.38 5.63
C TYR A 415 -1.28 29.39 7.16
N GLY A 416 -0.12 29.19 7.79
CA GLY A 416 -0.03 29.09 9.25
C GLY A 416 -0.96 28.03 9.81
N ILE A 417 -0.99 26.83 9.20
CA ILE A 417 -1.77 25.70 9.71
C ILE A 417 -0.81 24.65 10.27
N LYS A 418 -1.09 24.20 11.49
CA LYS A 418 -0.40 23.08 12.12
C LYS A 418 -1.38 21.93 12.31
N VAL A 419 -1.03 20.74 11.85
CA VAL A 419 -1.80 19.52 12.10
C VAL A 419 -1.04 18.71 13.14
N LYS A 420 -1.58 18.66 14.36
CA LYS A 420 -0.98 17.82 15.40
C LYS A 420 -1.04 16.36 14.96
N ALA A 421 0.11 15.72 15.01
CA ALA A 421 0.28 14.33 14.63
C ALA A 421 -0.61 13.42 15.48
N ALA A 422 -1.38 12.55 14.83
CA ALA A 422 -2.19 11.54 15.50
C ALA A 422 -2.23 10.26 14.65
N ARG A 423 -2.55 9.14 15.31
CA ARG A 423 -2.81 7.87 14.65
C ARG A 423 -3.95 8.05 13.63
N ASP A 424 -3.91 7.25 12.58
CA ASP A 424 -4.96 7.14 11.57
C ASP A 424 -5.45 8.49 11.01
N THR A 425 -4.50 9.34 10.64
CA THR A 425 -4.78 10.68 10.11
C THR A 425 -4.37 10.78 8.66
N LEU A 426 -5.30 11.13 7.79
CA LEU A 426 -5.03 11.55 6.43
C LEU A 426 -4.85 13.07 6.37
N VAL A 427 -3.77 13.53 5.73
CA VAL A 427 -3.56 14.93 5.39
C VAL A 427 -3.44 15.05 3.87
N VAL A 428 -4.19 15.97 3.27
CA VAL A 428 -4.19 16.28 1.84
C VAL A 428 -3.79 17.73 1.65
N TRP A 429 -2.79 18.01 0.82
CA TRP A 429 -2.28 19.36 0.62
C TRP A 429 -1.77 19.57 -0.81
N VAL A 430 -1.51 20.82 -1.17
CA VAL A 430 -0.82 21.18 -2.41
C VAL A 430 0.69 21.20 -2.16
N PRO A 431 1.49 20.30 -2.77
CA PRO A 431 2.92 20.20 -2.48
C PRO A 431 3.74 21.46 -2.80
N ARG A 432 3.23 22.32 -3.69
CA ARG A 432 3.88 23.59 -4.04
C ARG A 432 3.77 24.66 -2.95
N ASP A 433 2.85 24.49 -2.01
CA ASP A 433 2.73 25.39 -0.87
C ASP A 433 3.80 25.04 0.17
N GLU A 434 4.35 26.06 0.85
CA GLU A 434 5.38 25.87 1.86
C GLU A 434 4.90 24.97 3.00
N HIS A 435 5.51 23.79 3.14
CA HIS A 435 5.14 22.81 4.14
C HIS A 435 6.35 22.08 4.72
N GLY A 436 6.16 21.41 5.86
CA GLY A 436 7.18 20.59 6.48
C GLY A 436 6.64 19.76 7.62
N THR A 437 7.55 19.17 8.37
CA THR A 437 7.20 18.36 9.54
C THR A 437 8.13 18.75 10.68
N SER A 438 7.57 19.13 11.83
CA SER A 438 8.37 19.58 12.96
C SER A 438 9.28 18.49 13.51
N LEU A 439 10.38 18.90 14.14
CA LEU A 439 11.32 17.98 14.75
C LEU A 439 10.68 17.23 15.93
N PRO A 440 11.01 15.94 16.14
CA PRO A 440 10.45 15.16 17.23
C PRO A 440 11.00 15.61 18.59
N ASN A 441 10.19 15.49 19.64
CA ASN A 441 10.63 15.68 21.02
C ASN A 441 11.44 14.48 21.55
N ILE A 442 12.59 14.24 20.94
CA ILE A 442 13.56 13.21 21.32
C ILE A 442 14.97 13.65 20.89
N ALA A 443 15.99 13.26 21.64
CA ALA A 443 17.37 13.57 21.25
C ALA A 443 17.76 12.83 19.94
N PRO A 444 18.49 13.49 19.02
CA PRO A 444 18.86 12.91 17.71
C PRO A 444 19.59 11.56 17.80
N ILE A 445 20.39 11.36 18.85
CA ILE A 445 21.17 10.13 19.08
C ILE A 445 20.27 8.88 19.15
N PHE A 446 19.06 9.01 19.69
CA PHE A 446 18.11 7.90 19.81
C PHE A 446 17.45 7.55 18.47
N LEU A 447 17.55 8.43 17.47
CA LEU A 447 17.02 8.21 16.12
C LEU A 447 18.06 7.72 15.12
N ASP A 448 19.34 7.67 15.50
CA ASP A 448 20.39 7.16 14.64
C ASP A 448 20.47 5.62 14.75
N PRO A 449 20.12 4.87 13.68
CA PRO A 449 20.18 3.41 13.69
C PRO A 449 21.61 2.86 13.84
N LYS A 450 22.65 3.68 13.64
CA LYS A 450 24.04 3.29 13.92
C LYS A 450 24.39 3.37 15.40
N GLN A 451 23.66 4.19 16.16
CA GLN A 451 23.92 4.44 17.58
C GLN A 451 22.90 3.75 18.48
N THR A 452 21.71 3.44 17.95
CA THR A 452 20.61 2.84 18.71
C THR A 452 20.09 1.59 18.01
N ALA A 453 20.27 0.42 18.65
CA ALA A 453 19.85 -0.87 18.10
C ALA A 453 18.33 -0.99 17.90
N ASN A 454 17.54 -0.34 18.76
CA ASN A 454 16.08 -0.33 18.72
C ASN A 454 15.58 1.12 18.65
N VAL A 455 15.61 1.70 17.45
CA VAL A 455 15.11 3.06 17.24
C VAL A 455 13.62 3.10 17.62
N PRO A 456 13.21 3.97 18.55
CA PRO A 456 11.83 4.06 19.01
C PRO A 456 10.90 4.46 17.86
N ALA A 457 9.77 3.78 17.70
CA ALA A 457 8.76 4.15 16.71
C ALA A 457 7.88 5.29 17.25
N LEU A 458 8.16 6.53 16.85
CA LEU A 458 7.37 7.70 17.23
C LEU A 458 6.18 7.92 16.30
N GLN A 459 6.41 7.75 14.99
CA GLN A 459 5.40 7.96 13.96
C GLN A 459 5.73 7.12 12.73
N GLN A 460 4.71 6.50 12.15
CA GLN A 460 4.83 5.83 10.85
C GLN A 460 3.72 6.32 9.92
N GLY A 461 3.98 6.20 8.62
CA GLY A 461 2.96 6.53 7.63
C GLY A 461 3.35 6.21 6.21
N ALA A 462 2.40 6.36 5.31
CA ALA A 462 2.58 6.24 3.88
C ALA A 462 2.09 7.51 3.18
N ALA A 463 2.73 7.91 2.08
CA ALA A 463 2.27 9.06 1.29
C ALA A 463 2.31 8.78 -0.20
N ILE A 464 1.25 9.18 -0.90
CA ILE A 464 1.20 9.20 -2.36
C ILE A 464 1.73 10.56 -2.80
N VAL A 465 2.99 10.52 -3.24
CA VAL A 465 3.75 11.67 -3.73
C VAL A 465 4.52 11.23 -4.97
N THR A 466 4.41 12.00 -6.05
CA THR A 466 5.04 11.62 -7.34
C THR A 466 6.16 12.59 -7.69
N SER A 467 7.38 12.05 -7.77
CA SER A 467 8.55 12.83 -8.19
C SER A 467 8.38 13.31 -9.65
N PRO A 468 8.65 14.59 -9.96
CA PRO A 468 8.51 15.13 -11.31
C PRO A 468 9.54 14.50 -12.27
N ARG A 469 10.66 14.00 -11.75
CA ARG A 469 11.65 13.24 -12.54
C ARG A 469 11.05 11.96 -13.13
N LEU A 470 10.05 11.37 -12.48
CA LEU A 470 9.44 10.12 -12.95
C LEU A 470 8.81 10.32 -14.32
N MET A 471 8.09 11.43 -14.52
CA MET A 471 7.51 11.77 -15.81
C MET A 471 8.57 11.96 -16.90
N GLY A 472 9.67 12.64 -16.60
CA GLY A 472 10.75 12.85 -17.57
C GLY A 472 11.39 11.53 -18.05
N VAL A 473 11.43 10.51 -17.19
CA VAL A 473 11.96 9.18 -17.52
C VAL A 473 10.88 8.31 -18.20
N TRP A 474 9.63 8.41 -17.77
CA TRP A 474 8.48 7.76 -18.40
C TRP A 474 8.31 8.12 -19.88
N HIS A 475 8.32 9.42 -20.23
CA HIS A 475 8.20 9.82 -21.64
C HIS A 475 9.35 9.31 -22.53
N LYS A 476 10.53 9.02 -21.95
CA LYS A 476 11.65 8.42 -22.69
C LYS A 476 11.43 6.91 -22.88
N TYR A 477 10.91 6.26 -21.84
CA TYR A 477 10.51 4.85 -21.87
C TYR A 477 9.44 4.60 -22.94
N GLU A 478 8.35 5.36 -22.90
CA GLU A 478 7.22 5.23 -23.84
C GLU A 478 7.64 5.39 -25.31
N LYS A 479 8.57 6.31 -25.58
CA LYS A 479 9.09 6.55 -26.94
C LYS A 479 10.11 5.51 -27.41
N GLN A 480 10.37 4.45 -26.62
CA GLN A 480 11.42 3.47 -26.87
C GLN A 480 12.80 4.10 -27.14
N VAL A 481 13.08 5.26 -26.51
CA VAL A 481 14.37 5.97 -26.68
C VAL A 481 15.47 5.32 -25.82
N TRP A 482 15.23 4.11 -25.31
CA TRP A 482 16.25 3.25 -24.73
C TRP A 482 16.55 2.14 -25.72
N SER A 483 17.83 1.90 -26.01
CA SER A 483 18.20 0.81 -26.89
C SER A 483 17.63 -0.49 -26.32
N GLN A 484 17.03 -1.31 -27.18
CA GLN A 484 16.56 -2.66 -26.88
C GLN A 484 17.61 -3.45 -26.08
N GLU A 485 18.90 -3.22 -26.35
CA GLU A 485 20.06 -3.74 -25.62
C GLU A 485 20.07 -3.46 -24.11
N VAL A 486 19.53 -2.33 -23.63
CA VAL A 486 19.48 -2.01 -22.18
C VAL A 486 18.32 -2.73 -21.49
N GLU A 487 17.26 -3.00 -22.22
CA GLU A 487 16.09 -3.74 -21.74
C GLU A 487 16.39 -5.25 -21.73
N ASP A 488 17.02 -5.75 -22.79
CA ASP A 488 17.53 -7.11 -22.90
C ASP A 488 18.63 -7.38 -21.85
N ALA A 489 19.57 -6.44 -21.62
CA ALA A 489 20.56 -6.57 -20.55
C ALA A 489 19.94 -6.52 -19.13
N ALA A 490 18.86 -5.76 -18.94
CA ALA A 490 18.14 -5.72 -17.66
C ALA A 490 17.31 -6.99 -17.41
N GLN A 491 16.83 -7.65 -18.47
CA GLN A 491 16.16 -8.95 -18.43
C GLN A 491 17.16 -10.11 -18.29
N GLU A 492 18.32 -10.06 -18.96
CA GLU A 492 19.42 -11.02 -18.80
C GLU A 492 20.04 -10.94 -17.40
N GLU A 493 20.30 -9.74 -16.87
CA GLU A 493 20.76 -9.59 -15.48
C GLU A 493 19.70 -10.10 -14.48
N TYR A 494 18.41 -10.03 -14.83
CA TYR A 494 17.33 -10.62 -14.04
C TYR A 494 17.28 -12.15 -14.14
N ALA A 495 17.53 -12.72 -15.31
CA ALA A 495 17.59 -14.16 -15.53
C ALA A 495 18.82 -14.78 -14.87
N LEU A 496 19.97 -14.08 -14.88
CA LEU A 496 21.22 -14.49 -14.25
C LEU A 496 21.18 -14.46 -12.72
N LEU A 497 20.29 -13.67 -12.12
CA LEU A 497 20.02 -13.69 -10.67
C LEU A 497 18.99 -14.75 -10.26
N GLY A 498 18.41 -15.48 -11.23
CA GLY A 498 17.31 -16.44 -11.02
C GLY A 498 17.67 -17.92 -11.20
N HIS A 499 18.89 -18.25 -11.62
CA HIS A 499 19.38 -19.63 -11.73
C HIS A 499 20.81 -19.73 -11.19
N GLY A 500 20.95 -19.80 -9.88
CA GLY A 500 22.02 -20.60 -9.30
C GLY A 500 21.54 -22.04 -9.31
N ASP A 501 22.16 -22.87 -10.16
CA ASP A 501 21.91 -24.30 -10.22
C ASP A 501 21.99 -24.93 -8.82
N GLU A 502 20.86 -25.48 -8.35
CA GLU A 502 20.76 -26.74 -7.59
C GLU A 502 19.45 -27.45 -7.95
#